data_AF-A0A957S4W9-F1
#
_entry.id   AF-A0A957S4W9-F1
#
_cell.length_a   1.000
_cell.length_b   1.000
_cell.length_c   1.000
_cell.angle_alpha   90.00
_cell.angle_beta   90.00
_cell.angle_gamma   90.00
#
_symmetry.space_group_name_H-M   'P 1'
#
loop_
_entity.id
_entity.type
_entity.pdbx_description
1 polymer ?
#
loop_
_entity_poly.entity_id
_entity_poly.type
_entity_poly.pdbx_seq_one_letter_code
_entity_poly.pdbx_strand_id
1 'polypeptide(L)'
;MPMFRPLRLTVLGLFVALLFALGVSAVATPGARAQSVMTPSDWFVANGDDVQVHFYFFWSESCPHCREAHPFIDTLPDKYPWLVLHSHE
;
A
#
# COMPACT_ATOMS: atom_id res chain seq x y z
N MET A 1 -62.18 -20.13 -19.40
CA MET A 1 -60.70 -19.93 -19.31
C MET A 1 -60.39 -18.61 -20.03
N PRO A 2 -60.05 -17.49 -19.35
CA PRO A 2 -58.66 -17.22 -18.92
C PRO A 2 -58.54 -16.20 -17.76
N MET A 3 -58.43 -16.62 -16.49
CA MET A 3 -58.28 -15.68 -15.35
C MET A 3 -56.82 -15.53 -14.85
N PHE A 4 -55.85 -16.28 -15.41
CA PHE A 4 -54.48 -16.38 -14.88
C PHE A 4 -53.44 -15.39 -15.47
N ARG A 5 -53.85 -14.49 -16.38
CA ARG A 5 -52.94 -13.55 -17.07
C ARG A 5 -52.45 -12.33 -16.26
N PRO A 6 -53.21 -11.72 -15.32
CA PRO A 6 -52.73 -10.51 -14.64
C PRO A 6 -51.65 -10.84 -13.60
N LEU A 7 -51.75 -11.98 -12.90
CA LEU A 7 -50.80 -12.38 -11.87
C LEU A 7 -49.39 -12.63 -12.42
N ARG A 8 -49.29 -13.17 -13.64
CA ARG A 8 -48.01 -13.44 -14.31
C ARG A 8 -47.33 -12.16 -14.80
N LEU A 9 -48.09 -11.15 -15.22
CA LEU A 9 -47.55 -9.86 -15.66
C LEU A 9 -47.03 -9.04 -14.47
N THR A 10 -47.77 -9.04 -13.35
CA THR A 10 -47.36 -8.31 -12.14
C THR A 10 -46.11 -8.92 -11.50
N VAL A 11 -46.01 -10.26 -11.47
CA VAL A 11 -44.83 -10.96 -10.94
C VAL A 11 -43.60 -10.73 -11.84
N LEU A 12 -43.76 -10.77 -13.16
CA LEU A 12 -42.66 -10.47 -14.09
C LEU A 12 -42.18 -9.01 -13.97
N GLY A 13 -43.11 -8.07 -13.80
CA GLY A 13 -42.78 -6.66 -13.57
C GLY A 13 -42.01 -6.42 -12.27
N LEU A 14 -42.43 -7.08 -11.18
CA LEU A 14 -41.70 -7.03 -9.90
C LEU A 14 -40.31 -7.64 -10.00
N PHE A 15 -40.16 -8.77 -10.71
CA PHE A 15 -38.86 -9.41 -10.93
C PHE A 15 -37.90 -8.52 -11.75
N VAL A 16 -38.38 -7.89 -12.82
CA VAL A 16 -37.56 -6.99 -13.64
C VAL A 16 -37.16 -5.74 -12.86
N ALA A 17 -38.07 -5.15 -12.08
CA ALA A 17 -37.77 -4.02 -11.21
C ALA A 17 -36.74 -4.37 -10.13
N LEU A 18 -36.83 -5.57 -9.55
CA LEU A 18 -35.87 -6.06 -8.57
C LEU A 18 -34.48 -6.24 -9.19
N LEU A 19 -34.40 -6.87 -10.37
CA LEU A 19 -33.14 -7.06 -11.10
C LEU A 19 -32.50 -5.72 -11.49
N PHE A 20 -33.30 -4.73 -11.88
CA PHE A 20 -32.81 -3.40 -12.20
C PHE A 20 -32.27 -2.68 -10.95
N ALA A 21 -32.99 -2.74 -9.82
CA ALA A 21 -32.54 -2.17 -8.55
C ALA A 21 -31.25 -2.84 -8.02
N LEU A 22 -31.12 -4.16 -8.17
CA LEU A 22 -29.92 -4.91 -7.83
C LEU A 22 -28.74 -4.56 -8.75
N GLY A 23 -28.99 -4.41 -10.06
CA GLY A 23 -27.96 -4.05 -11.04
C GLY A 23 -27.40 -2.64 -10.85
N VAL A 24 -28.23 -1.65 -10.50
CA VAL A 24 -27.80 -0.26 -10.27
C VAL A 24 -26.86 -0.14 -9.05
N SER A 25 -27.01 -1.04 -8.06
CA SER A 25 -26.13 -1.05 -6.88
C SER A 25 -24.70 -1.51 -7.17
N ALA A 26 -24.45 -2.20 -8.29
CA ALA A 26 -23.12 -2.74 -8.63
C ALA A 26 -22.18 -1.73 -9.30
N VAL A 27 -22.71 -0.65 -9.90
CA VAL A 27 -21.91 0.35 -10.65
C VAL A 27 -21.39 1.48 -9.75
N ALA A 28 -21.97 1.65 -8.56
CA ALA A 28 -21.65 2.75 -7.65
C ALA A 28 -20.57 2.41 -6.61
N THR A 29 -19.70 1.41 -6.84
CA THR A 29 -18.50 1.26 -6.03
C THR A 29 -17.51 2.35 -6.46
N PRO A 30 -17.24 3.39 -5.64
CA PRO A 30 -16.12 4.27 -5.93
C PRO A 30 -14.89 3.37 -5.98
N GLY A 31 -14.26 3.32 -7.16
CA GLY A 31 -13.11 2.46 -7.39
C GLY A 31 -12.10 2.66 -6.28
N ALA A 32 -11.74 1.57 -5.60
CA ALA A 32 -10.66 1.57 -4.63
C ALA A 32 -9.40 2.01 -5.38
N ARG A 33 -9.07 3.30 -5.31
CA ARG A 33 -7.78 3.78 -5.75
C ARG A 33 -6.78 3.20 -4.77
N ALA A 34 -5.87 2.36 -5.27
CA ALA A 34 -4.67 2.00 -4.54
C ALA A 34 -3.86 3.29 -4.32
N GLN A 35 -4.10 3.96 -3.21
CA GLN A 35 -3.22 5.01 -2.73
C GLN A 35 -2.06 4.28 -2.06
N SER A 36 -0.89 4.35 -2.67
CA SER A 36 0.36 3.96 -2.03
C SER A 36 0.61 4.96 -0.89
N VAL A 37 -0.03 4.71 0.26
CA VAL A 37 0.29 5.39 1.51
C VAL A 37 1.67 4.89 1.90
N MET A 38 2.68 5.73 1.67
CA MET A 38 4.03 5.48 2.16
C MET A 38 3.96 5.65 3.69
N THR A 39 3.74 4.53 4.39
CA THR A 39 3.68 4.52 5.84
C THR A 39 5.07 4.83 6.40
N PRO A 40 5.20 5.81 7.31
CA PRO A 40 6.44 5.99 8.04
C PRO A 40 6.84 4.66 8.66
N SER A 41 8.08 4.24 8.39
CA SER A 41 8.66 3.03 8.96
C SER A 41 9.93 3.44 9.68
N ASP A 42 10.38 2.64 10.65
CA ASP A 42 11.56 2.99 11.45
C ASP A 42 12.84 3.18 10.61
N TRP A 43 12.85 2.69 9.36
CA TRP A 43 13.96 2.80 8.42
C TRP A 43 13.77 3.87 7.33
N PHE A 44 12.56 4.44 7.18
CA PHE A 44 12.25 5.44 6.17
C PHE A 44 11.26 6.47 6.71
N VAL A 45 11.71 7.73 6.76
CA VAL A 45 10.95 8.86 7.27
C VAL A 45 10.83 9.91 6.17
N ALA A 46 9.61 10.22 5.76
CA ALA A 46 9.31 11.31 4.85
C ALA A 46 8.53 12.40 5.58
N ASN A 47 9.03 13.64 5.56
CA ASN A 47 8.42 14.83 6.13
C ASN A 47 8.30 15.91 5.05
N GLY A 48 7.20 15.89 4.29
CA GLY A 48 7.06 16.76 3.13
C GLY A 48 8.06 16.38 2.03
N ASP A 49 8.91 17.34 1.64
CA ASP A 49 9.97 17.12 0.64
C ASP A 49 11.25 16.52 1.25
N ASP A 50 11.38 16.51 2.58
CA ASP A 50 12.53 15.96 3.27
C ASP A 50 12.38 14.45 3.47
N VAL A 51 13.36 13.69 2.99
CA VAL A 51 13.43 12.23 3.14
C VAL A 51 14.66 11.89 3.97
N GLN A 52 14.47 11.00 4.94
CA GLN A 52 15.56 10.36 5.67
C GLN A 52 15.45 8.84 5.60
N VAL A 53 16.58 8.19 5.38
CA VAL A 53 16.68 6.72 5.38
C VAL A 53 17.64 6.32 6.48
N HIS A 54 17.15 5.55 7.45
CA HIS A 54 17.97 5.04 8.53
C HIS A 54 18.60 3.73 8.08
N PHE A 55 19.93 3.73 7.96
CA PHE A 55 20.72 2.57 7.59
C PHE A 55 21.43 2.02 8.83
N TYR A 56 21.09 0.79 9.21
CA TYR A 56 21.66 0.13 10.38
C TYR A 56 22.76 -0.84 9.94
N PHE A 57 23.99 -0.55 10.33
CA PHE A 57 25.17 -1.35 10.04
C PHE A 57 25.62 -2.12 11.28
N PHE A 58 25.39 -3.43 11.27
CA PHE A 58 25.85 -4.35 12.31
C PHE A 58 27.16 -5.01 11.86
N TRP A 59 28.20 -4.92 12.67
CA TRP A 59 29.56 -5.33 12.29
C TRP A 59 30.30 -6.00 13.45
N SER A 60 31.48 -6.52 13.19
CA SER A 60 32.36 -7.05 14.24
C SER A 60 33.81 -6.99 13.76
N GLU A 61 34.74 -6.64 14.66
CA GLU A 61 36.19 -6.74 14.39
C GLU A 61 36.63 -8.16 13.98
N SER A 62 35.90 -9.18 14.46
CA SER A 62 36.18 -10.59 14.12
C SER A 62 35.78 -10.96 12.70
N CYS A 63 34.93 -10.16 12.03
CA CYS A 63 34.49 -10.40 10.67
C CYS A 63 35.39 -9.67 9.65
N PRO A 64 36.18 -10.39 8.83
CA PRO A 64 37.09 -9.76 7.88
C PRO A 64 36.37 -8.90 6.84
N HIS A 65 35.18 -9.33 6.39
CA HIS A 65 34.39 -8.58 5.42
C HIS A 65 33.86 -7.26 5.98
N CYS A 66 33.46 -7.24 7.25
CA CYS A 66 33.01 -6.01 7.91
C CYS A 66 34.17 -5.02 8.01
N ARG A 67 35.36 -5.47 8.42
CA ARG A 67 36.54 -4.62 8.52
C ARG A 67 36.96 -4.02 7.18
N GLU A 68 36.85 -4.77 6.08
CA GLU A 68 37.11 -4.27 4.73
C GLU A 68 36.05 -3.26 4.27
N ALA A 69 34.78 -3.48 4.62
CA ALA A 69 33.67 -2.61 4.22
C ALA A 69 33.54 -1.35 5.08
N HIS A 70 33.96 -1.40 6.35
CA HIS A 70 33.74 -0.36 7.35
C HIS A 70 34.16 1.04 6.87
N PRO A 71 35.40 1.22 6.35
CA PRO A 71 35.85 2.53 5.90
C PRO A 71 35.02 3.09 4.75
N PHE A 72 34.41 2.23 3.92
CA PHE A 72 33.50 2.67 2.87
C PHE A 72 32.14 3.08 3.43
N ILE A 73 31.57 2.26 4.32
CA ILE A 73 30.26 2.51 4.96
C ILE A 73 30.28 3.84 5.73
N ASP A 74 31.36 4.15 6.43
CA ASP A 74 31.52 5.39 7.20
C ASP A 74 31.50 6.66 6.34
N THR A 75 31.80 6.54 5.03
CA THR A 75 31.74 7.67 4.09
C THR A 75 30.35 7.93 3.51
N LEU A 76 29.37 7.05 3.79
CA LEU A 76 28.05 7.15 3.17
C LEU A 76 27.28 8.42 3.61
N PRO A 77 27.27 8.86 4.88
CA PRO A 77 26.57 10.08 5.28
C PRO A 77 27.10 11.34 4.58
N ASP A 78 28.41 11.40 4.30
CA ASP A 78 29.01 12.53 3.58
C ASP A 78 28.53 12.60 2.11
N LYS A 79 28.35 11.43 1.49
CA LYS A 79 27.89 11.32 0.09
C LYS A 79 26.38 11.46 -0.05
N TYR A 80 25.66 11.04 0.98
CA TYR A 80 24.20 10.99 1.01
C TYR A 80 23.70 11.66 2.30
N PRO A 81 23.53 13.00 2.31
CA PRO A 81 23.14 13.72 3.53
C PRO A 81 21.76 13.34 4.09
N TRP A 82 20.92 12.67 3.29
CA TRP A 82 19.62 12.12 3.71
C TRP A 82 19.72 10.74 4.37
N LEU A 83 20.91 10.11 4.36
CA LEU A 83 21.13 8.80 4.94
C LEU A 83 21.66 8.95 6.38
N VAL A 84 20.92 8.37 7.33
CA VAL A 84 21.28 8.35 8.75
C VAL A 84 21.90 6.99 9.05
N LEU A 85 23.22 6.94 9.23
CA LEU A 85 23.94 5.71 9.57
C LEU A 85 23.89 5.45 11.08
N HIS A 86 23.41 4.27 11.46
CA HIS A 86 23.50 3.72 12.82
C HIS A 86 24.49 2.55 12.80
N SER A 87 25.57 2.63 13.57
CA SER A 87 26.61 1.59 13.61
C SER A 87 26.61 0.84 14.95
N HIS A 88 26.64 -0.49 14.91
CA HIS A 88 26.59 -1.37 16.08
C HIS A 88 27.56 -2.55 15.93
N GLU A 89 28.41 -2.77 16.92
CA GLU A 89 29.32 -3.92 17.02
C GLU A 89 28.70 -5.10 17.80
#